data_AF-A0A7V5E8F1-F1
#
_entry.id   AF-A0A7V5E8F1-F1
#
_cell.length_a   1.000
_cell.length_b   1.000
_cell.length_c   1.000
_cell.angle_alpha   90.00
_cell.angle_beta   90.00
_cell.angle_gamma   90.00
#
_symmetry.space_group_name_H-M   'P 1'
#
loop_
_entity.id
_entity.type
_entity.pdbx_description
1 polymer ?
#
loop_
_entity_poly.entity_id
_entity_poly.type
_entity_poly.pdbx_seq_one_letter_code
_entity_poly.pdbx_strand_id
1 'polypeptide(L)'
;MPPRMGKKNYLAVLVVISSLGGFYLSSLWSYLLFHSLAEFFSVVIACGIFIVAINTRDFLDNNYLLYLGISYLFVGFVDTIHTLAYKGMGVFPGYDADLPTQLWIGARYLESLSLFIAPFFMHKKLKVLPLFIIYIIVVSSLLVSIFTGFFPHCFLEGYGLTLFKKVSEYIISLILVFSLIFLVRLRHEFDHRVLIMLVWSIITTIFSELAFTLYVSVYGFSNFVGHILKILSFYLIYKALIETGLKKPYALLWLKTKKSEEMLRAERDKIKQYLDIAGVILLIIGADQQKRM
;
A
#
# COMPACT_ATOMS: atom_id res chain seq x y z
N MET A 1 20.77 24.67 16.33
CA MET A 1 19.54 25.32 15.82
C MET A 1 18.61 24.23 15.31
N PRO A 2 17.38 24.09 15.86
CA PRO A 2 16.42 23.16 15.27
C PRO A 2 16.01 23.66 13.87
N PRO A 3 15.82 22.76 12.89
CA PRO A 3 15.46 23.16 11.54
C PRO A 3 14.09 23.84 11.55
N ARG A 4 14.01 25.06 11.01
CA ARG A 4 12.73 25.78 10.84
C ARG A 4 11.84 24.97 9.89
N MET A 5 10.77 24.38 10.42
CA MET A 5 9.80 23.65 9.63
C MET A 5 9.08 24.62 8.67
N GLY A 6 8.90 24.24 7.41
CA GLY A 6 8.14 25.04 6.44
C GLY A 6 6.63 25.00 6.71
N LYS A 7 5.86 25.99 6.23
CA LYS A 7 4.38 26.06 6.40
C LYS A 7 3.65 24.76 6.02
N LYS A 8 4.13 24.04 5.01
CA LYS A 8 3.60 22.73 4.60
C LYS A 8 3.75 21.64 5.67
N ASN A 9 4.83 21.67 6.45
CA ASN A 9 5.09 20.70 7.51
C ASN A 9 4.16 20.94 8.71
N TYR A 10 3.86 22.20 9.04
CA TYR A 10 2.89 22.52 10.10
C TYR A 10 1.48 22.05 9.78
N LEU A 11 1.02 22.23 8.54
CA LEU A 11 -0.29 21.73 8.12
C LEU A 11 -0.36 20.20 8.22
N ALA A 12 0.68 19.49 7.78
CA ALA A 12 0.73 18.03 7.88
C ALA A 12 0.68 17.55 9.33
N VAL A 13 1.44 18.19 10.24
CA VAL A 13 1.41 17.87 11.66
C VAL A 13 0.03 18.14 12.26
N LEU A 14 -0.59 19.27 11.92
CA LEU A 14 -1.94 19.60 12.39
C LEU A 14 -2.97 18.55 11.93
N VAL A 15 -2.92 18.12 10.67
CA VAL A 15 -3.80 17.08 10.13
C VAL A 15 -3.61 15.77 10.89
N VAL A 16 -2.36 15.33 11.10
CA VAL A 16 -2.08 14.09 11.85
C VAL A 16 -2.61 14.16 13.28
N ILE A 17 -2.35 15.26 14.00
CA ILE A 17 -2.84 15.45 15.37
C ILE A 17 -4.37 15.46 15.40
N SER A 18 -5.01 16.14 14.44
CA SER A 18 -6.46 16.23 14.35
C SER A 18 -7.09 14.87 14.05
N SER A 19 -6.49 14.08 13.14
CA SER A 19 -6.93 12.72 12.83
C SER A 19 -6.79 11.78 14.03
N LEU A 20 -5.65 11.82 14.74
CA LEU A 20 -5.45 11.01 15.96
C LEU A 20 -6.42 11.42 17.07
N GLY A 21 -6.64 12.72 17.26
CA GLY A 21 -7.64 13.25 18.19
C GLY A 21 -9.05 12.78 17.83
N GLY A 22 -9.41 12.79 16.53
CA GLY A 22 -10.69 12.27 16.04
C GLY A 22 -10.89 10.78 16.34
N PHE A 23 -9.88 9.95 16.12
CA PHE A 23 -9.94 8.52 16.46
C PHE A 23 -10.04 8.27 17.96
N TYR A 24 -9.34 9.07 18.78
CA TYR A 24 -9.43 8.94 20.23
C TYR A 24 -10.79 9.38 20.76
N LEU A 25 -11.34 10.50 20.28
CA LEU A 25 -12.67 10.95 20.68
C LEU A 25 -13.77 9.99 20.22
N SER A 26 -13.63 9.38 19.03
CA SER A 26 -14.60 8.39 18.58
C SER A 26 -14.56 7.11 19.43
N SER A 27 -13.39 6.68 19.91
CA SER A 27 -13.29 5.50 20.78
C SER A 27 -13.93 5.73 22.16
N LEU A 28 -13.90 6.97 22.66
CA LEU A 28 -14.59 7.37 23.89
C LEU A 28 -16.12 7.43 23.73
N TRP A 29 -16.60 7.86 22.56
CA TRP A 29 -18.04 7.94 22.29
C TRP A 29 -18.65 6.58 21.96
N SER A 30 -18.03 5.83 21.06
CA SER A 30 -18.43 4.50 20.66
C SER A 30 -17.23 3.74 20.11
N TYR A 31 -16.76 2.74 20.85
CA TYR A 31 -15.65 1.91 20.37
C TYR A 31 -15.96 1.23 19.02
N LEU A 32 -17.22 0.86 18.81
CA LEU A 32 -17.67 0.30 17.54
C LEU A 32 -17.48 1.26 16.37
N LEU A 33 -17.74 2.56 16.58
CA LEU A 33 -17.48 3.59 15.59
C LEU A 33 -15.98 3.73 15.31
N PHE A 34 -15.16 3.78 16.36
CA PHE A 34 -13.69 3.83 16.21
C PHE A 34 -13.16 2.63 15.40
N HIS A 35 -13.52 1.41 15.81
CA HIS A 35 -13.10 0.18 15.16
C HIS A 35 -13.52 0.17 13.70
N SER A 36 -14.78 0.51 13.43
CA SER A 36 -15.30 0.59 12.06
C SER A 36 -14.50 1.58 11.22
N LEU A 37 -14.29 2.81 11.70
CA LEU A 37 -13.52 3.82 10.97
C LEU A 37 -12.08 3.38 10.69
N ALA A 38 -11.43 2.73 11.67
CA ALA A 38 -10.07 2.23 11.55
C ALA A 38 -9.95 1.10 10.51
N GLU A 39 -10.87 0.15 10.55
CA GLU A 39 -10.91 -0.95 9.59
C GLU A 39 -11.29 -0.47 8.18
N PHE A 40 -12.34 0.35 8.05
CA PHE A 40 -12.73 0.93 6.76
C PHE A 40 -11.62 1.75 6.12
N PHE A 41 -10.84 2.50 6.90
CA PHE A 41 -9.66 3.19 6.38
C PHE A 41 -8.67 2.20 5.74
N SER A 42 -8.36 1.12 6.45
CA SER A 42 -7.43 0.08 5.98
C SER A 42 -7.96 -0.62 4.71
N VAL A 43 -9.26 -0.93 4.66
CA VAL A 43 -9.93 -1.53 3.50
C VAL A 43 -9.88 -0.60 2.29
N VAL A 44 -10.22 0.68 2.44
CA VAL A 44 -10.15 1.67 1.36
C VAL A 44 -8.73 1.79 0.82
N ILE A 45 -7.74 1.81 1.71
CA ILE A 45 -6.33 1.84 1.34
C ILE A 45 -5.94 0.56 0.59
N ALA A 46 -6.35 -0.62 1.05
CA ALA A 46 -6.09 -1.89 0.39
C ALA A 46 -6.67 -1.94 -1.04
N CYS A 47 -7.91 -1.49 -1.22
CA CYS A 47 -8.52 -1.34 -2.55
C CYS A 47 -7.74 -0.33 -3.41
N GLY A 48 -7.33 0.80 -2.84
CA GLY A 48 -6.53 1.81 -3.54
C GLY A 48 -5.17 1.27 -4.00
N ILE A 49 -4.47 0.52 -3.14
CA ILE A 49 -3.22 -0.18 -3.45
C ILE A 49 -3.43 -1.12 -4.65
N PHE A 50 -4.49 -1.95 -4.61
CA PHE A 50 -4.83 -2.85 -5.71
C PHE A 50 -5.09 -2.11 -7.02
N ILE A 51 -5.97 -1.10 -6.99
CA ILE A 51 -6.37 -0.32 -8.16
C ILE A 51 -5.13 0.33 -8.81
N VAL A 52 -4.26 0.93 -8.01
CA VAL A 52 -3.03 1.53 -8.54
C VAL A 52 -2.14 0.44 -9.14
N ALA A 53 -1.86 -0.62 -8.38
CA ALA A 53 -0.96 -1.69 -8.82
C ALA A 53 -1.37 -2.32 -10.16
N ILE A 54 -2.66 -2.66 -10.34
CA ILE A 54 -3.14 -3.33 -11.56
C ILE A 54 -3.15 -2.39 -12.76
N ASN A 55 -3.47 -1.10 -12.57
CA ASN A 55 -3.52 -0.11 -13.65
C ASN A 55 -2.13 0.41 -14.03
N THR A 56 -1.16 0.35 -13.11
CA THR A 56 0.21 0.78 -13.38
C THR A 56 1.13 -0.40 -13.73
N ARG A 57 0.60 -1.62 -13.87
CA ARG A 57 1.39 -2.85 -14.02
C ARG A 57 2.41 -2.81 -15.17
N ASP A 58 2.09 -2.13 -16.26
CA ASP A 58 2.96 -2.02 -17.44
C ASP A 58 4.09 -1.00 -17.24
N PHE A 59 3.99 -0.15 -16.20
CA PHE A 59 4.99 0.84 -15.81
C PHE A 59 5.82 0.41 -14.58
N LEU A 60 5.49 -0.71 -13.94
CA LEU A 60 6.24 -1.21 -12.80
C LEU A 60 7.48 -1.96 -13.28
N ASP A 61 8.65 -1.55 -12.80
CA ASP A 61 9.94 -2.17 -13.15
C ASP A 61 10.07 -3.62 -12.64
N ASN A 62 9.29 -3.98 -11.61
CA ASN A 62 9.27 -5.32 -11.02
C ASN A 62 7.87 -5.73 -10.56
N ASN A 63 7.65 -7.03 -10.40
CA ASN A 63 6.34 -7.56 -10.02
C ASN A 63 6.11 -7.62 -8.51
N TYR A 64 7.04 -7.12 -7.69
CA TYR A 64 6.90 -7.10 -6.22
C TYR A 64 5.67 -6.30 -5.80
N LEU A 65 5.54 -5.06 -6.28
CA LEU A 65 4.42 -4.18 -5.92
C LEU A 65 3.10 -4.63 -6.55
N LEU A 66 3.15 -5.24 -7.75
CA LEU A 66 1.96 -5.83 -8.37
C LEU A 66 1.43 -7.01 -7.56
N TYR A 67 2.31 -7.90 -7.11
CA TYR A 67 1.95 -9.01 -6.23
C TYR A 67 1.34 -8.50 -4.93
N LEU A 68 1.97 -7.52 -4.28
CA LEU A 68 1.43 -6.92 -3.05
C LEU A 68 0.06 -6.29 -3.29
N GLY A 69 -0.13 -5.53 -4.36
CA GLY A 69 -1.43 -4.91 -4.65
C GLY A 69 -2.55 -5.92 -4.83
N ILE A 70 -2.30 -7.03 -5.54
CA ILE A 70 -3.27 -8.12 -5.66
C ILE A 70 -3.53 -8.77 -4.29
N SER A 71 -2.48 -9.03 -3.52
CA SER A 71 -2.58 -9.66 -2.20
C SER A 71 -3.43 -8.83 -1.22
N TYR A 72 -3.20 -7.51 -1.20
CA TYR A 72 -3.91 -6.58 -0.32
C TYR A 72 -5.40 -6.47 -0.64
N LEU A 73 -5.83 -6.68 -1.89
CA LEU A 73 -7.25 -6.77 -2.21
C LEU A 73 -7.95 -7.88 -1.39
N PHE A 74 -7.31 -9.05 -1.30
CA PHE A 74 -7.85 -10.19 -0.56
C PHE A 74 -7.74 -10.00 0.95
N VAL A 75 -6.66 -9.39 1.44
CA VAL A 75 -6.56 -8.97 2.86
C VAL A 75 -7.70 -8.00 3.20
N GLY A 76 -7.92 -6.97 2.38
CA GLY A 76 -9.00 -6.01 2.56
C GLY A 76 -10.40 -6.64 2.49
N PHE A 77 -10.58 -7.67 1.66
CA PHE A 77 -11.83 -8.43 1.62
C PHE A 77 -12.09 -9.18 2.94
N VAL A 78 -11.10 -9.88 3.49
CA VAL A 78 -11.24 -10.57 4.79
C VAL A 78 -11.42 -9.55 5.92
N ASP A 79 -10.68 -8.44 5.91
CA ASP A 79 -10.83 -7.34 6.88
C ASP A 79 -12.25 -6.72 6.83
N THR A 80 -12.87 -6.67 5.64
CA THR A 80 -14.27 -6.22 5.50
C THR A 80 -15.22 -7.16 6.23
N ILE A 81 -15.07 -8.48 6.02
CA ILE A 81 -15.90 -9.48 6.71
C ILE A 81 -15.64 -9.43 8.22
N HIS A 82 -14.39 -9.30 8.65
CA HIS A 82 -14.00 -9.10 10.04
C HIS A 82 -14.72 -7.90 10.68
N THR A 83 -14.72 -6.76 9.99
CA THR A 83 -15.39 -5.53 10.46
C THR A 83 -16.88 -5.77 10.66
N LEU A 84 -17.54 -6.44 9.70
CA LEU A 84 -18.97 -6.76 9.79
C LEU A 84 -19.27 -7.78 10.89
N ALA A 85 -18.33 -8.68 11.17
CA ALA A 85 -18.41 -9.69 12.24
C ALA A 85 -18.09 -9.14 13.64
N TYR A 86 -17.64 -7.89 13.75
CA TYR A 86 -17.19 -7.35 15.02
C TYR A 86 -18.34 -7.26 16.05
N LYS A 87 -18.02 -7.57 17.31
CA LYS A 87 -19.02 -7.65 18.39
C LYS A 87 -19.74 -6.30 18.55
N GLY A 88 -21.06 -6.35 18.36
CA GLY A 88 -21.95 -5.17 18.40
C GLY A 88 -22.47 -4.70 17.03
N MET A 89 -21.95 -5.19 15.90
CA MET A 89 -22.42 -4.81 14.55
C MET A 89 -23.78 -5.40 14.18
N GLY A 90 -24.09 -6.61 14.67
CA GLY A 90 -25.39 -7.28 14.44
C GLY A 90 -25.56 -7.95 13.07
N VAL A 91 -24.53 -8.01 12.22
CA VAL A 91 -24.63 -8.60 10.87
C VAL A 91 -24.62 -10.14 10.90
N PHE A 92 -23.86 -10.73 11.82
CA PHE A 92 -23.74 -12.19 12.01
C PHE A 92 -24.37 -12.60 13.34
N PRO A 93 -25.70 -12.80 13.41
CA PRO A 93 -26.36 -13.18 14.65
C PRO A 93 -25.92 -14.57 15.12
N GLY A 94 -25.79 -14.75 16.44
CA GLY A 94 -25.37 -16.02 17.04
C GLY A 94 -23.85 -16.23 17.13
N TYR A 95 -23.05 -15.33 16.55
CA TYR A 95 -21.60 -15.30 16.74
C TYR A 95 -21.20 -14.30 17.83
N ASP A 96 -20.16 -14.62 18.58
CA ASP A 96 -19.60 -13.80 19.64
C ASP A 96 -18.31 -13.09 19.19
N ALA A 97 -17.42 -12.75 20.13
CA ALA A 97 -16.12 -12.13 19.82
C ALA A 97 -15.11 -13.10 19.18
N ASP A 98 -15.40 -14.41 19.10
CA ASP A 98 -14.49 -15.38 18.50
C ASP A 98 -14.44 -15.23 16.98
N LEU A 99 -15.60 -15.14 16.30
CA LEU A 99 -15.66 -14.99 14.84
C LEU A 99 -14.80 -13.83 14.30
N PRO A 100 -14.92 -12.58 14.79
CA PRO A 100 -14.04 -11.51 14.33
C PRO A 100 -12.58 -11.79 14.69
N THR A 101 -12.28 -12.43 15.83
CA THR A 101 -10.90 -12.76 16.19
C THR A 101 -10.29 -13.85 15.28
N GLN A 102 -11.08 -14.82 14.84
CA GLN A 102 -10.66 -15.84 13.86
C GLN A 102 -10.39 -15.21 12.48
N LEU A 103 -11.31 -14.36 12.02
CA LEU A 103 -11.15 -13.61 10.76
C LEU A 103 -9.92 -12.70 10.80
N TRP A 104 -9.65 -12.07 11.95
CA TRP A 104 -8.44 -11.28 12.17
C TRP A 104 -7.19 -12.13 11.94
N ILE A 105 -7.04 -13.25 12.66
CA ILE A 105 -5.88 -14.14 12.52
C ILE A 105 -5.72 -14.63 11.08
N GLY A 106 -6.83 -15.00 10.42
CA GLY A 106 -6.83 -15.39 9.01
C GLY A 106 -6.30 -14.29 8.09
N ALA A 107 -6.78 -13.05 8.25
CA ALA A 107 -6.31 -11.90 7.48
C ALA A 107 -4.83 -11.59 7.73
N ARG A 108 -4.36 -11.67 8.98
CA ARG A 108 -2.97 -11.40 9.34
C ARG A 108 -2.00 -12.47 8.83
N TYR A 109 -2.40 -13.74 8.82
CA TYR A 109 -1.63 -14.78 8.13
C TYR A 109 -1.55 -14.52 6.64
N LEU A 110 -2.66 -14.13 6.01
CA LEU A 110 -2.67 -13.78 4.60
C LEU A 110 -1.70 -12.62 4.32
N GLU A 111 -1.79 -11.53 5.08
CA GLU A 111 -0.92 -10.36 4.93
C GLU A 111 0.57 -10.69 5.14
N SER A 112 0.91 -11.36 6.24
CA SER A 112 2.31 -11.66 6.60
C SER A 112 2.96 -12.63 5.61
N LEU A 113 2.24 -13.66 5.17
CA LEU A 113 2.72 -14.58 4.13
C LEU A 113 2.86 -13.88 2.79
N SER A 114 1.94 -13.00 2.40
CA SER A 114 2.08 -12.20 1.19
C SER A 114 3.32 -11.31 1.25
N LEU A 115 3.54 -10.60 2.35
CA LEU A 115 4.75 -9.78 2.53
C LEU A 115 6.03 -10.62 2.48
N PHE A 116 6.01 -11.85 3.00
CA PHE A 116 7.12 -12.78 2.97
C PHE A 116 7.41 -13.32 1.55
N ILE A 117 6.36 -13.58 0.78
CA ILE A 117 6.45 -14.16 -0.56
C ILE A 117 6.77 -13.08 -1.62
N ALA A 118 6.36 -11.83 -1.40
CA ALA A 118 6.53 -10.75 -2.38
C ALA A 118 7.97 -10.59 -2.92
N PRO A 119 9.04 -10.63 -2.09
CA PRO A 119 10.44 -10.61 -2.56
C PRO A 119 10.76 -11.61 -3.68
N PHE A 120 10.14 -12.79 -3.70
CA PHE A 120 10.40 -13.82 -4.71
C PHE A 120 9.86 -13.48 -6.10
N PHE A 121 8.99 -12.46 -6.18
CA PHE A 121 8.45 -11.94 -7.43
C PHE A 121 9.23 -10.73 -7.98
N MET A 122 10.36 -10.36 -7.37
CA MET A 122 11.19 -9.24 -7.84
C MET A 122 11.65 -9.44 -9.30
N HIS A 123 12.17 -10.62 -9.62
CA HIS A 123 12.75 -10.92 -10.95
C HIS A 123 11.93 -11.94 -11.75
N LYS A 124 10.76 -12.35 -11.25
CA LYS A 124 9.90 -13.34 -11.91
C LYS A 124 8.72 -12.66 -12.58
N LYS A 125 8.33 -13.15 -13.76
CA LYS A 125 7.08 -12.73 -14.41
C LYS A 125 5.90 -13.19 -13.56
N LEU A 126 5.05 -12.24 -13.16
CA LEU A 126 3.84 -12.54 -12.43
C LEU A 126 2.68 -12.78 -13.39
N LYS A 127 2.06 -13.96 -13.31
CA LYS A 127 0.81 -14.25 -14.03
C LYS A 127 -0.36 -13.87 -13.12
N VAL A 128 -1.06 -12.79 -13.48
CA VAL A 128 -2.15 -12.22 -12.66
C VAL A 128 -3.28 -13.24 -12.44
N LEU A 129 -3.76 -13.89 -13.50
CA LEU A 129 -4.92 -14.80 -13.40
C LEU A 129 -4.67 -16.00 -12.46
N PRO A 130 -3.57 -16.76 -12.58
CA PRO A 130 -3.25 -17.82 -11.62
C PRO A 130 -3.13 -17.31 -10.19
N LEU A 131 -2.54 -16.12 -9.97
CA LEU A 131 -2.43 -15.55 -8.63
C LEU A 131 -3.81 -15.26 -8.02
N PHE A 132 -4.72 -14.68 -8.79
CA PHE A 132 -6.10 -14.46 -8.37
C PHE A 132 -6.81 -15.77 -7.99
N ILE A 133 -6.67 -16.80 -8.83
CA ILE A 133 -7.26 -18.12 -8.55
C ILE A 133 -6.72 -18.69 -7.24
N ILE A 134 -5.41 -18.62 -7.00
CA ILE A 134 -4.79 -19.08 -5.75
C ILE A 134 -5.38 -18.34 -4.56
N TYR A 135 -5.46 -17.01 -4.60
CA TYR A 135 -6.04 -16.23 -3.50
C TYR A 135 -7.53 -16.51 -3.29
N ILE A 136 -8.31 -16.69 -4.36
CA ILE A 136 -9.72 -17.07 -4.26
C ILE A 136 -9.85 -18.41 -3.54
N ILE A 137 -9.04 -19.41 -3.91
CA ILE A 137 -9.05 -20.73 -3.25
C ILE A 137 -8.66 -20.58 -1.78
N VAL A 138 -7.55 -19.91 -1.47
CA VAL A 138 -7.05 -19.73 -0.10
C VAL A 138 -8.06 -19.01 0.78
N VAL A 139 -8.61 -17.88 0.32
CA VAL A 139 -9.61 -17.11 1.08
C VAL A 139 -10.91 -17.89 1.22
N SER A 140 -11.39 -18.55 0.17
CA SER A 140 -12.59 -19.39 0.26
C SER A 140 -12.40 -20.52 1.26
N SER A 141 -11.26 -21.21 1.23
CA SER A 141 -10.94 -22.27 2.19
C SER A 141 -10.84 -21.76 3.63
N LEU A 142 -10.24 -20.58 3.82
CA LEU A 142 -10.18 -19.91 5.13
C LEU A 142 -11.59 -19.59 5.65
N LEU A 143 -12.43 -18.97 4.84
CA LEU A 143 -13.79 -18.60 5.24
C LEU A 143 -14.65 -19.83 5.53
N VAL A 144 -14.57 -20.86 4.68
CA VAL A 144 -15.27 -22.13 4.92
C VAL A 144 -14.81 -22.75 6.24
N SER A 145 -13.51 -22.80 6.51
CA SER A 145 -12.97 -23.31 7.78
C SER A 145 -13.53 -22.56 9.00
N ILE A 146 -13.59 -21.22 8.94
CA ILE A 146 -14.11 -20.38 10.02
C ILE A 146 -15.61 -20.60 10.23
N PHE A 147 -16.42 -20.45 9.18
CA PHE A 147 -17.89 -20.52 9.29
C PHE A 147 -18.43 -21.93 9.52
N THR A 148 -17.64 -22.98 9.28
CA THR A 148 -18.01 -24.37 9.62
C THR A 148 -17.52 -24.81 11.00
N GLY A 149 -16.78 -23.95 11.73
CA GLY A 149 -16.23 -24.26 13.05
C GLY A 149 -15.01 -25.18 13.04
N PHE A 150 -14.39 -25.43 11.87
CA PHE A 150 -13.14 -26.19 11.79
C PHE A 150 -11.93 -25.35 12.23
N PHE A 151 -12.02 -24.02 12.11
CA PHE A 151 -10.96 -23.12 12.54
C PHE A 151 -10.87 -23.07 14.08
N PRO A 152 -9.66 -23.12 14.67
CA PRO A 152 -9.53 -23.13 16.12
C PRO A 152 -10.09 -21.88 16.79
N HIS A 153 -10.66 -22.05 17.98
CA HIS A 153 -11.12 -20.92 18.79
C HIS A 153 -9.96 -19.97 19.10
N CYS A 154 -10.19 -18.68 18.88
CA CYS A 154 -9.25 -17.60 19.12
C CYS A 154 -9.60 -16.77 20.37
N PHE A 155 -10.86 -16.78 20.76
CA PHE A 155 -11.39 -16.14 21.95
C PHE A 155 -12.46 -17.02 22.59
N LEU A 156 -12.50 -17.05 23.93
CA LEU A 156 -13.55 -17.71 24.70
C LEU A 156 -14.14 -16.71 25.69
N GLU A 157 -15.46 -16.53 25.69
CA GLU A 157 -16.12 -15.62 26.64
C GLU A 157 -15.81 -16.03 28.10
N GLY A 158 -15.50 -15.05 28.94
CA GLY A 158 -15.10 -15.26 30.34
C GLY A 158 -13.65 -15.69 30.55
N TYR A 159 -12.98 -16.27 29.55
CA TYR A 159 -11.57 -16.71 29.64
C TYR A 159 -10.60 -15.81 28.85
N GLY A 160 -11.09 -15.11 27.83
CA GLY A 160 -10.31 -14.22 26.99
C GLY A 160 -9.64 -14.93 25.81
N LEU A 161 -8.46 -14.44 25.42
CA LEU A 161 -7.69 -14.95 24.27
C LEU A 161 -7.19 -16.38 24.49
N THR A 162 -7.40 -17.24 23.49
CA THR A 162 -6.89 -18.63 23.54
C THR A 162 -5.38 -18.70 23.32
N LEU A 163 -4.79 -19.83 23.70
CA LEU A 163 -3.37 -20.10 23.44
C LEU A 163 -3.08 -20.11 21.93
N PHE A 164 -3.97 -20.70 21.13
CA PHE A 164 -3.86 -20.74 19.68
C PHE A 164 -3.68 -19.33 19.11
N LYS A 165 -4.56 -18.40 19.47
CA LYS A 165 -4.50 -17.01 19.02
C LYS A 165 -3.15 -16.36 19.35
N LYS A 166 -2.71 -16.44 20.62
CA LYS A 166 -1.46 -15.81 21.06
C LYS A 166 -0.24 -16.38 20.32
N VAL A 167 -0.17 -17.70 20.18
CA VAL A 167 0.91 -18.37 19.43
C VAL A 167 0.88 -17.97 17.96
N SER A 168 -0.30 -17.89 17.35
CA SER A 168 -0.45 -17.45 15.97
C SER A 168 0.10 -16.05 15.73
N GLU A 169 -0.18 -15.09 16.60
CA GLU A 169 0.36 -13.72 16.47
C GLU A 169 1.88 -13.65 16.61
N TYR A 170 2.49 -14.49 17.47
CA TYR A 170 3.95 -14.62 17.52
C TYR A 170 4.53 -15.23 16.24
N ILE A 171 3.86 -16.23 15.67
CA ILE A 171 4.25 -16.82 14.38
C ILE A 171 4.13 -15.77 13.26
N ILE A 172 3.02 -15.03 13.21
CA ILE A 172 2.81 -13.93 12.24
C ILE A 172 3.92 -12.90 12.37
N SER A 173 4.22 -12.47 13.60
CA SER A 173 5.31 -11.52 13.88
C SER A 173 6.66 -12.06 13.42
N LEU A 174 6.94 -13.35 13.64
CA LEU A 174 8.16 -14.00 13.18
C LEU A 174 8.24 -14.06 11.64
N ILE A 175 7.13 -14.38 10.95
CA ILE A 175 7.05 -14.32 9.49
C ILE A 175 7.39 -12.92 9.01
N LEU A 176 6.80 -11.88 9.62
CA LEU A 176 7.07 -10.47 9.28
C LEU A 176 8.53 -10.08 9.52
N VAL A 177 9.18 -10.58 10.58
CA VAL A 177 10.62 -10.39 10.80
C VAL A 177 11.43 -11.01 9.65
N PHE A 178 11.09 -12.22 9.20
CA PHE A 178 11.74 -12.81 8.04
C PHE A 178 11.47 -12.03 6.74
N SER A 179 10.25 -11.55 6.53
CA SER A 179 9.89 -10.66 5.42
C SER A 179 10.76 -9.41 5.41
N LEU A 180 10.98 -8.80 6.59
CA LEU A 180 11.83 -7.63 6.76
C LEU A 180 13.29 -7.94 6.40
N ILE A 181 13.82 -9.08 6.88
CA ILE A 181 15.19 -9.50 6.56
C ILE A 181 15.36 -9.69 5.05
N PHE A 182 14.43 -10.35 4.38
CA PHE A 182 14.49 -10.54 2.93
C PHE A 182 14.38 -9.22 2.16
N LEU A 183 13.46 -8.35 2.57
CA LEU A 183 13.31 -7.02 1.98
C LEU A 183 14.62 -6.21 2.07
N VAL A 184 15.27 -6.19 3.24
CA VAL A 184 16.53 -5.45 3.44
C VAL A 184 17.69 -6.07 2.68
N ARG A 185 17.74 -7.40 2.51
CA ARG A 185 18.75 -8.06 1.67
C ARG A 185 18.63 -7.65 0.20
N LEU A 186 17.41 -7.42 -0.28
CA LEU A 186 17.12 -6.94 -1.63
C LEU A 186 17.09 -5.41 -1.75
N ARG A 187 17.65 -4.66 -0.77
CA ARG A 187 17.62 -3.18 -0.75
C ARG A 187 18.11 -2.49 -2.03
N HIS A 188 19.00 -3.14 -2.79
CA HIS A 188 19.55 -2.59 -4.03
C HIS A 188 18.55 -2.58 -5.19
N GLU A 189 17.48 -3.38 -5.10
CA GLU A 189 16.39 -3.45 -6.07
C GLU A 189 15.32 -2.37 -5.85
N PHE A 190 15.40 -1.64 -4.74
CA PHE A 190 14.42 -0.64 -4.35
C PHE A 190 15.03 0.76 -4.34
N ASP A 191 14.19 1.73 -4.70
CA ASP A 191 14.45 3.10 -4.34
C ASP A 191 14.53 3.26 -2.82
N HIS A 192 15.48 4.06 -2.36
CA HIS A 192 15.72 4.26 -0.94
C HIS A 192 14.46 4.72 -0.18
N ARG A 193 13.64 5.60 -0.77
CA ARG A 193 12.39 6.07 -0.13
C ARG A 193 11.34 4.98 -0.05
N VAL A 194 11.20 4.19 -1.11
CA VAL A 194 10.25 3.07 -1.18
C VAL A 194 10.62 1.99 -0.17
N LEU A 195 11.91 1.64 -0.11
CA LEU A 195 12.43 0.69 0.87
C LEU A 195 12.12 1.13 2.31
N ILE A 196 12.40 2.38 2.65
CA ILE A 196 12.12 2.92 3.99
C ILE A 196 10.63 2.80 4.33
N MET A 197 9.73 3.13 3.39
CA MET A 197 8.28 3.02 3.61
C MET A 197 7.85 1.58 3.87
N LEU A 198 8.34 0.63 3.07
CA LEU A 198 8.04 -0.80 3.24
C LEU A 198 8.61 -1.37 4.54
N VAL A 199 9.84 -1.01 4.89
CA VAL A 199 10.48 -1.40 6.16
C VAL A 199 9.65 -0.91 7.34
N TRP A 200 9.29 0.38 7.37
CA TRP A 200 8.49 0.93 8.46
C TRP A 200 7.10 0.35 8.51
N SER A 201 6.47 0.06 7.37
CA SER A 201 5.19 -0.65 7.34
C SER A 201 5.30 -1.99 8.05
N ILE A 202 6.26 -2.84 7.67
CA ILE A 202 6.43 -4.17 8.29
C ILE A 202 6.70 -4.05 9.80
N ILE A 203 7.57 -3.11 10.20
CA ILE A 203 7.85 -2.84 11.63
C ILE A 203 6.57 -2.44 12.36
N THR A 204 5.78 -1.53 11.81
CA THR A 204 4.51 -1.11 12.42
C THR A 204 3.48 -2.24 12.46
N THR A 205 3.43 -3.12 11.46
CA THR A 205 2.58 -4.32 11.52
C THR A 205 3.03 -5.25 12.65
N ILE A 206 4.33 -5.48 12.84
CA ILE A 206 4.84 -6.30 13.96
C ILE A 206 4.38 -5.71 15.30
N PHE A 207 4.57 -4.41 15.52
CA PHE A 207 4.13 -3.77 16.77
C PHE A 207 2.61 -3.77 16.93
N SER A 208 1.85 -3.67 15.83
CA SER A 208 0.40 -3.82 15.83
C SER A 208 0.01 -5.21 16.34
N GLU A 209 0.57 -6.28 15.79
CA GLU A 209 0.29 -7.66 16.23
C GLU A 209 0.67 -7.87 17.69
N LEU A 210 1.83 -7.36 18.13
CA LEU A 210 2.23 -7.43 19.53
C LEU A 210 1.24 -6.67 20.43
N ALA A 211 0.72 -5.52 20.02
CA ALA A 211 -0.32 -4.82 20.77
C ALA A 211 -1.61 -5.66 20.87
N PHE A 212 -1.99 -6.36 19.79
CA PHE A 212 -3.13 -7.27 19.81
C PHE A 212 -2.89 -8.52 20.68
N THR A 213 -1.66 -9.02 20.83
CA THR A 213 -1.36 -10.13 21.78
C THR A 213 -1.67 -9.79 23.23
N LEU A 214 -1.57 -8.51 23.58
CA LEU A 214 -1.67 -8.02 24.95
C LEU A 214 -3.08 -7.53 25.32
N TYR A 215 -4.07 -7.59 24.41
CA TYR A 215 -5.39 -7.08 24.74
C TYR A 215 -6.14 -8.01 25.70
N VAL A 216 -6.69 -7.42 26.76
CA VAL A 216 -7.55 -8.10 27.74
C VAL A 216 -9.03 -8.01 27.34
N SER A 217 -9.40 -6.94 26.63
CA SER A 217 -10.73 -6.69 26.09
C SER A 217 -10.63 -6.22 24.63
N VAL A 218 -11.59 -6.60 23.81
CA VAL A 218 -11.73 -6.11 22.42
C VAL A 218 -11.92 -4.59 22.35
N TYR A 219 -12.38 -3.97 23.45
CA TYR A 219 -12.51 -2.51 23.60
C TYR A 219 -11.34 -1.87 24.38
N GLY A 220 -10.26 -2.62 24.58
CA GLY A 220 -9.12 -2.20 25.41
C GLY A 220 -8.15 -1.26 24.70
N PHE A 221 -7.33 -0.57 25.50
CA PHE A 221 -6.31 0.36 25.00
C PHE A 221 -5.31 -0.31 24.04
N SER A 222 -4.89 -1.55 24.31
CA SER A 222 -3.98 -2.28 23.42
C SER A 222 -4.60 -2.55 22.03
N ASN A 223 -5.92 -2.78 21.97
CA ASN A 223 -6.65 -2.95 20.71
C ASN A 223 -6.70 -1.60 19.93
N PHE A 224 -6.95 -0.49 20.63
CA PHE A 224 -6.86 0.85 20.05
C PHE A 224 -5.48 1.13 19.44
N VAL A 225 -4.41 0.89 20.21
CA VAL A 225 -3.02 1.10 19.75
C VAL A 225 -2.71 0.21 18.54
N GLY A 226 -3.12 -1.06 18.57
CA GLY A 226 -2.98 -1.98 17.45
C GLY A 226 -3.59 -1.43 16.16
N HIS A 227 -4.84 -0.96 16.21
CA HIS A 227 -5.50 -0.38 15.04
C HIS A 227 -4.80 0.89 14.51
N ILE A 228 -4.31 1.78 15.38
CA ILE A 228 -3.55 2.97 14.95
C ILE A 228 -2.25 2.57 14.23
N LEU A 229 -1.55 1.55 14.74
CA LEU A 229 -0.34 1.02 14.11
C LEU A 229 -0.64 0.33 12.77
N LYS A 230 -1.75 -0.42 12.68
CA LYS A 230 -2.23 -1.01 11.42
C LYS A 230 -2.53 0.07 10.36
N ILE A 231 -3.24 1.14 10.73
CA ILE A 231 -3.53 2.28 9.85
C ILE A 231 -2.24 2.87 9.28
N LEU A 232 -1.24 3.08 10.14
CA LEU A 232 0.06 3.60 9.72
C LEU A 232 0.77 2.64 8.75
N SER A 233 0.73 1.34 9.02
CA SER A 233 1.33 0.32 8.14
C SER A 233 0.72 0.35 6.74
N PHE A 234 -0.62 0.30 6.65
CA PHE A 234 -1.33 0.31 5.38
C PHE A 234 -1.07 1.61 4.60
N TYR A 235 -1.06 2.74 5.29
CA TYR A 235 -0.73 4.03 4.69
C TYR A 235 0.69 4.06 4.11
N LEU A 236 1.67 3.48 4.79
CA LEU A 236 3.06 3.43 4.32
C LEU A 236 3.20 2.57 3.05
N ILE A 237 2.51 1.43 2.96
CA ILE A 237 2.48 0.61 1.75
C ILE A 237 1.82 1.37 0.60
N TYR A 238 0.68 2.02 0.86
CA TYR A 238 0.04 2.87 -0.13
C TYR A 238 1.00 3.95 -0.65
N LYS A 239 1.71 4.63 0.24
CA LYS A 239 2.71 5.64 -0.14
C LYS A 239 3.83 5.06 -0.99
N ALA A 240 4.32 3.87 -0.67
CA ALA A 240 5.33 3.15 -1.45
C ALA A 240 4.83 2.84 -2.87
N LEU A 241 3.58 2.39 -3.01
CA LEU A 241 2.96 2.14 -4.31
C LEU A 241 2.71 3.42 -5.11
N ILE A 242 2.21 4.49 -4.50
CA ILE A 242 1.99 5.76 -5.21
C ILE A 242 3.31 6.37 -5.72
N GLU A 243 4.37 6.29 -4.92
CA GLU A 243 5.68 6.78 -5.34
C GLU A 243 6.21 6.01 -6.56
N THR A 244 6.01 4.69 -6.59
CA THR A 244 6.57 3.81 -7.63
C THR A 244 5.67 3.70 -8.86
N GLY A 245 4.36 3.51 -8.68
CA GLY A 245 3.40 3.28 -9.76
C GLY A 245 2.89 4.55 -10.44
N LEU A 246 2.94 5.71 -9.76
CA LEU A 246 2.46 6.97 -10.34
C LEU A 246 3.58 7.99 -10.47
N LYS A 247 4.09 8.51 -9.36
CA LYS A 247 4.96 9.71 -9.40
C LYS A 247 6.21 9.53 -10.24
N LYS A 248 6.89 8.39 -10.11
CA LYS A 248 8.09 8.07 -10.90
C LYS A 248 7.79 7.95 -12.40
N PRO A 249 6.85 7.11 -12.85
CA PRO A 249 6.44 7.06 -14.26
C PRO A 249 6.04 8.42 -14.82
N TYR A 250 5.24 9.20 -14.08
CA TYR A 250 4.85 10.54 -14.51
C TYR A 250 6.04 11.48 -14.67
N ALA A 251 7.00 11.48 -13.73
CA ALA A 251 8.21 12.29 -13.85
C ALA A 251 9.07 11.89 -15.06
N LEU A 252 9.17 10.59 -15.34
CA LEU A 252 9.89 10.07 -16.53
C LEU A 252 9.19 10.45 -17.84
N LEU A 253 7.85 10.37 -17.89
CA LEU A 253 7.08 10.83 -19.04
C LEU A 253 7.27 12.33 -19.29
N TRP A 254 7.20 13.14 -18.23
CA TRP A 254 7.41 14.59 -18.33
C TRP A 254 8.81 14.95 -18.84
N LEU A 255 9.83 14.24 -18.36
CA LEU A 255 11.20 14.41 -18.82
C LEU A 255 11.37 14.04 -20.30
N LYS A 256 10.79 12.91 -20.73
CA LYS A 256 10.81 12.48 -22.14
C LYS A 256 10.12 13.51 -23.05
N THR A 257 8.96 14.01 -22.65
CA THR A 257 8.22 15.04 -23.41
C THR A 257 9.03 16.33 -23.54
N LYS A 258 9.61 16.83 -22.44
CA LYS A 258 10.43 18.04 -22.46
C LYS A 258 11.66 17.87 -23.38
N LYS A 259 12.33 16.72 -23.32
CA LYS A 259 13.46 16.44 -24.19
C LYS A 259 13.05 16.38 -25.67
N SER A 260 11.91 15.78 -25.97
CA SER A 260 11.38 15.73 -27.34
C SER A 260 11.03 17.12 -27.87
N GLU A 261 10.47 17.99 -27.02
CA GLU A 261 10.17 19.38 -27.39
C GLU A 261 11.44 20.17 -27.68
N GLU A 262 12.49 20.01 -26.87
CA GLU A 262 13.79 20.64 -27.10
C GLU A 262 14.43 20.18 -28.42
N MET A 263 14.33 18.89 -28.76
CA MET A 263 14.82 18.37 -30.05
C MET A 263 14.06 18.98 -31.24
N LEU A 264 12.73 19.03 -31.17
CA LEU A 264 11.89 19.61 -32.22
C LEU A 264 12.17 21.10 -32.42
N ARG A 265 12.40 21.84 -31.33
CA ARG A 265 12.80 23.26 -31.40
C ARG A 265 14.15 23.42 -32.08
N ALA A 266 15.14 22.61 -31.71
CA ALA A 266 16.47 22.65 -32.33
C ALA A 266 16.44 22.32 -33.83
N GLU A 267 15.62 21.35 -34.24
CA GLU A 267 15.46 20.99 -35.65
C GLU A 267 14.75 22.09 -36.45
N ARG A 268 13.69 22.68 -35.89
CA ARG A 268 13.01 23.85 -36.48
C ARG A 268 13.96 25.02 -36.67
N ASP A 269 14.80 25.30 -35.68
CA ASP A 269 15.74 26.43 -35.74
C ASP A 269 16.85 26.17 -36.78
N LYS A 270 17.30 24.91 -36.96
CA LYS A 270 18.19 24.52 -38.08
C LYS A 270 17.52 24.72 -39.45
N ILE A 271 16.27 24.30 -39.61
CA ILE A 271 15.52 24.47 -40.87
C ILE A 271 15.39 25.95 -41.21
N LYS A 272 15.06 26.80 -40.23
CA LYS A 272 15.01 28.26 -40.43
C LYS A 272 16.36 28.81 -40.89
N GLN A 273 17.45 28.39 -40.25
CA GLN A 273 18.79 28.81 -40.65
C GLN A 273 19.11 28.41 -42.10
N TYR A 274 18.74 27.19 -42.54
CA TYR A 274 18.92 26.78 -43.94
C TYR A 274 18.07 27.60 -44.92
N LEU A 275 16.82 27.93 -44.55
CA LEU A 275 15.95 28.77 -45.36
C LEU A 275 16.48 30.21 -45.47
N ASP A 276 17.00 30.77 -44.38
CA ASP A 276 17.59 32.11 -44.38
C ASP A 276 18.84 32.14 -45.28
N ILE A 277 19.73 31.14 -45.17
CA ILE A 277 20.91 31.00 -46.04
C ILE A 277 20.47 30.86 -47.51
N ALA A 278 19.49 30.02 -47.80
CA ALA A 278 18.96 29.85 -49.16
C ALA A 278 18.36 31.15 -49.71
N GLY A 279 17.62 31.90 -48.89
CA GLY A 279 17.06 33.21 -49.25
C GLY A 279 18.15 34.24 -49.58
N VAL A 280 19.22 34.29 -48.79
CA VAL A 280 20.38 35.16 -49.09
C VAL A 280 21.05 34.76 -50.41
N ILE A 281 21.26 33.45 -50.65
CA ILE A 281 21.82 32.96 -51.91
C ILE A 281 20.94 33.36 -53.11
N LEU A 282 19.62 33.19 -52.99
CA LEU A 282 18.67 33.53 -54.05
C LEU A 282 18.70 35.03 -54.39
N LEU A 283 18.78 35.89 -53.37
CA LEU A 283 18.91 37.35 -53.54
C LEU A 283 20.22 37.73 -54.25
N ILE A 284 21.33 37.10 -53.87
CA ILE A 284 22.64 37.36 -54.51
C ILE A 284 22.61 36.93 -55.99
N ILE A 285 22.06 35.75 -56.30
CA ILE A 285 21.95 35.26 -57.68
C ILE A 285 21.04 36.16 -58.52
N GLY A 286 19.88 36.57 -57.98
CA GLY A 286 18.95 37.47 -58.65
C GLY A 286 19.56 38.85 -58.94
N ALA A 287 20.33 39.41 -58.01
CA ALA A 287 21.02 40.69 -58.19
C ALA A 287 22.13 40.63 -59.25
N ASP A 288 22.85 39.51 -59.38
CA ASP A 288 23.87 39.34 -60.43
C ASP A 288 23.24 39.25 -61.83
N GLN A 289 22.08 38.60 -61.96
CA GLN A 289 21.35 38.53 -63.22
C GLN A 289 20.82 39.90 -63.69
N GLN A 290 20.38 40.74 -62.76
CA GLN A 290 19.86 42.07 -63.06
C GLN A 290 20.96 43.09 -63.42
N LYS A 291 22.22 42.82 -63.06
CA LYS A 291 23.40 43.60 -63.47
C LYS A 291 23.94 43.25 -64.86
N ARG A 292 23.51 42.12 -65.43
CA ARG A 292 23.95 41.61 -66.74
C ARG A 292 22.97 41.90 -67.88
N MET A 293 21.82 42.52 -67.58
CA MET A 293 20.93 43.16 -68.56
C MET A 293 21.18 44.66 -68.60
#